data_AF-G1NJT4-F1
#
_entry.id   AF-G1NJT4-F1
#
_cell.length_a   1.000
_cell.length_b   1.000
_cell.length_c   1.000
_cell.angle_alpha   90.00
_cell.angle_beta   90.00
_cell.angle_gamma   90.00
#
_symmetry.space_group_name_H-M   'P 1'
#
loop_
_entity.id
_entity.type
_entity.pdbx_description
1 polymer ?
#
loop_
_entity_poly.entity_id
_entity_poly.type
_entity_poly.pdbx_seq_one_letter_code
_entity_poly.pdbx_strand_id
1 'polypeptide(L)'
;MSAAQRISDVENLVNPMRNALCSQKYKPIDYKRLCELTATEKMASTKIQLKIKKMEQISKINKEQMLLKQHRRVWWREYKRLSESREKAEAEIQALLDEGIHKYDFFLDIWDLEHELSQERDAYQTDTVAPVWQLRENLKFWLSEMQHYLTEDSSLKNKFGLAEKLQQIESVKKQRKTILEFLNLESLALERELRDYKIEAIVHDFGEKNGLFHEVPSDLLSLKFPYPDLRSFVINEYRKLANEYWSQLQEIDQQLNVIYRNTDWKEEDRWVFQTVTSQYPSDLQQRRTLYLDMLQRCLPHKSRHELVTYEKAWEHYNFFKSQRRVLILNWTQARKAFFLKAVMAVAEASAAREAEAESASNRQKQQEICAELKAKVLQWRAQQEEAAELEAAVAARRKEKEDEKERLQKEQEMIRRAQEKEKVKKYLAEKQLKWQEQEEKELQHLEELRKLMAKQAIKDRERVEFRQALLEKRILEKKEEALREACAAEEKEKCLEALRQKVSIVAKPDPARVVADTAASKARMGVGSTEEFVLQKPLFQLQTYSEEQVIACPCTACFIVCSHTVRAIGGNGCVAETVTLMAEHRTQCM
;
A
#
# COMPACT_ATOMS: atom_id res chain seq x y z
N MET A 1 -14.79 15.11 -84.60
CA MET A 1 -13.75 15.78 -85.41
C MET A 1 -13.75 15.19 -86.81
N SER A 2 -13.84 16.09 -87.79
CA SER A 2 -13.77 15.92 -89.24
C SER A 2 -14.79 15.01 -89.94
N ALA A 3 -16.02 15.52 -90.04
CA ALA A 3 -16.88 15.32 -91.20
C ALA A 3 -16.62 16.45 -92.19
N ALA A 4 -15.78 16.22 -93.20
CA ALA A 4 -15.61 17.09 -94.37
C ALA A 4 -14.71 16.40 -95.39
N GLN A 5 -15.28 15.58 -96.29
CA GLN A 5 -14.89 15.50 -97.70
C GLN A 5 -15.61 14.35 -98.40
N ARG A 6 -16.04 14.63 -99.63
CA ARG A 6 -16.66 13.74 -100.64
C ARG A 6 -18.19 13.68 -100.65
N ILE A 7 -18.81 14.85 -100.68
CA ILE A 7 -19.96 15.11 -101.57
C ILE A 7 -19.44 16.11 -102.62
N SER A 8 -18.79 15.63 -103.68
CA SER A 8 -18.41 16.50 -104.83
C SER A 8 -18.18 15.77 -106.16
N ASP A 9 -18.43 14.46 -106.27
CA ASP A 9 -18.02 13.70 -107.46
C ASP A 9 -19.19 13.00 -108.17
N VAL A 10 -20.38 13.63 -108.20
CA VAL A 10 -21.56 13.08 -108.90
C VAL A 10 -22.02 13.94 -110.10
N GLU A 11 -21.45 15.12 -110.33
CA GLU A 11 -21.99 16.04 -111.37
C GLU A 11 -21.22 16.13 -112.69
N ASN A 12 -20.14 15.38 -112.90
CA ASN A 12 -19.43 15.44 -114.19
C ASN A 12 -19.07 14.04 -114.69
N LEU A 13 -19.97 13.40 -115.46
CA LEU A 13 -19.63 12.43 -116.52
C LEU A 13 -20.89 11.93 -117.26
N VAL A 14 -21.63 12.85 -117.86
CA VAL A 14 -22.48 12.54 -119.02
C VAL A 14 -21.85 13.24 -120.22
N ASN A 15 -21.20 12.49 -121.11
CA ASN A 15 -20.94 12.92 -122.48
C ASN A 15 -20.90 11.72 -123.43
N PRO A 16 -21.52 11.81 -124.64
CA PRO A 16 -21.76 10.66 -125.50
C PRO A 16 -20.53 10.33 -126.37
N MET A 17 -20.17 9.05 -126.41
CA MET A 17 -19.15 8.49 -127.30
C MET A 17 -19.52 8.70 -128.79
N ARG A 18 -18.71 9.48 -129.51
CA ARG A 18 -18.53 9.33 -130.96
C ARG A 18 -17.05 9.41 -131.32
N ASN A 19 -16.63 8.39 -132.07
CA ASN A 19 -15.42 8.29 -132.89
C ASN A 19 -14.12 7.85 -132.19
N ALA A 20 -13.93 6.52 -132.26
CA ALA A 20 -12.75 5.82 -132.76
C ALA A 20 -11.36 6.33 -132.37
N LEU A 21 -10.64 5.53 -131.58
CA LEU A 21 -9.28 5.06 -131.88
C LEU A 21 -8.91 3.92 -130.93
N CYS A 22 -8.58 2.76 -131.51
CA CYS A 22 -8.16 1.53 -130.83
C CYS A 22 -7.08 1.78 -129.76
N SER A 23 -7.36 1.38 -128.52
CA SER A 23 -6.31 0.82 -127.66
C SER A 23 -6.49 -0.70 -127.58
N GLN A 24 -5.82 -1.41 -128.47
CA GLN A 24 -5.65 -2.87 -128.42
C GLN A 24 -4.71 -3.27 -127.27
N LYS A 25 -5.06 -2.98 -126.02
CA LYS A 25 -4.26 -3.38 -124.85
C LYS A 25 -4.99 -4.31 -123.87
N TYR A 26 -6.24 -4.64 -124.12
CA TYR A 26 -7.00 -5.59 -123.30
C TYR A 26 -7.52 -6.73 -124.15
N LYS A 27 -7.00 -7.94 -123.91
CA LYS A 27 -7.55 -9.17 -124.48
C LYS A 27 -9.02 -9.30 -124.02
N PRO A 28 -9.94 -9.78 -124.87
CA PRO A 28 -11.32 -9.99 -124.48
C PRO A 28 -11.37 -10.87 -123.22
N ILE A 29 -11.95 -10.34 -122.14
CA ILE A 29 -12.11 -11.06 -120.88
C ILE A 29 -13.09 -12.19 -121.12
N ASP A 30 -12.61 -13.42 -121.02
CA ASP A 30 -13.45 -14.61 -121.11
C ASP A 30 -14.26 -14.75 -119.82
N TYR A 31 -15.47 -14.16 -119.86
CA TYR A 31 -16.41 -14.21 -118.74
C TYR A 31 -16.80 -15.63 -118.35
N LYS A 32 -16.75 -16.61 -119.27
CA LYS A 32 -17.00 -18.02 -118.94
C LYS A 32 -15.88 -18.56 -118.08
N ARG A 33 -14.63 -18.35 -118.49
CA ARG A 33 -13.45 -18.73 -117.70
C ARG A 33 -13.39 -18.05 -116.33
N LEU A 34 -13.79 -16.77 -116.23
CA LEU A 34 -13.87 -16.07 -114.95
C LEU A 34 -14.98 -16.63 -114.03
N CYS A 35 -16.15 -16.96 -114.59
CA CYS A 35 -17.23 -17.61 -113.85
C CYS A 35 -16.83 -19.00 -113.37
N GLU A 36 -16.13 -19.78 -114.21
CA GLU A 36 -15.57 -21.08 -113.85
C GLU A 36 -14.54 -20.95 -112.72
N LEU A 37 -13.60 -19.99 -112.81
CA LEU A 37 -12.63 -19.72 -111.75
C LEU A 37 -13.32 -19.31 -110.44
N THR A 38 -14.31 -18.42 -110.51
CA THR A 38 -15.08 -17.99 -109.34
C THR A 38 -15.89 -19.14 -108.74
N ALA A 39 -16.45 -20.03 -109.57
CA ALA A 39 -17.14 -21.23 -109.12
C ALA A 39 -16.16 -22.21 -108.44
N THR A 40 -14.95 -22.40 -109.00
CA THR A 40 -13.91 -23.24 -108.37
C THR A 40 -13.44 -22.68 -107.03
N GLU A 41 -13.25 -21.36 -106.92
CA GLU A 41 -12.90 -20.69 -105.67
C GLU A 41 -14.04 -20.75 -104.63
N LYS A 42 -15.30 -20.61 -105.05
CA LYS A 42 -16.46 -20.84 -104.18
C LYS A 42 -16.53 -22.29 -103.68
N MET A 43 -16.24 -23.26 -104.54
CA MET A 43 -16.16 -24.68 -104.15
C MET A 43 -14.98 -24.95 -103.20
N ALA A 44 -13.84 -24.30 -103.42
CA ALA A 44 -12.69 -24.37 -102.52
C ALA A 44 -12.98 -23.74 -101.15
N SER A 45 -13.62 -22.56 -101.14
CA SER A 45 -14.03 -21.85 -99.92
C SER A 45 -15.06 -22.64 -99.11
N THR A 46 -16.08 -23.22 -99.75
CA THR A 46 -17.04 -24.10 -99.06
C THR A 46 -16.39 -25.36 -98.50
N LYS A 47 -15.40 -25.94 -99.21
CA LYS A 47 -14.59 -27.06 -98.69
C LYS A 47 -13.75 -26.66 -97.48
N ILE A 48 -13.19 -25.44 -97.45
CA ILE A 48 -12.47 -24.88 -96.30
C ILE A 48 -13.44 -24.66 -95.12
N GLN A 49 -14.59 -24.04 -95.35
CA GLN A 49 -15.62 -23.84 -94.31
C GLN A 49 -16.10 -25.17 -93.72
N LEU A 50 -16.28 -26.20 -94.54
CA LEU A 50 -16.65 -27.55 -94.07
C LEU A 50 -15.54 -28.17 -93.22
N LYS A 51 -14.26 -27.98 -93.58
CA LYS A 51 -13.12 -28.39 -92.74
C LYS A 51 -13.07 -27.63 -91.41
N ILE A 52 -13.32 -26.32 -91.42
CA ILE A 52 -13.37 -25.50 -90.19
C ILE A 52 -14.48 -26.01 -89.26
N LYS A 53 -15.71 -26.20 -89.77
CA LYS A 53 -16.82 -26.76 -88.99
C LYS A 53 -16.50 -28.13 -88.41
N LYS A 54 -15.83 -29.02 -89.17
CA LYS A 54 -15.38 -30.32 -88.67
C LYS A 54 -14.32 -30.19 -87.56
N MET A 55 -13.33 -29.31 -87.72
CA MET A 55 -12.32 -29.06 -86.69
C MET A 55 -12.94 -28.47 -85.41
N GLU A 56 -13.91 -27.56 -85.53
CA GLU A 56 -14.66 -27.03 -84.39
C GLU A 56 -15.44 -28.12 -83.66
N GLN A 57 -16.12 -29.02 -84.38
CA GLN A 57 -16.82 -30.16 -83.80
C GLN A 57 -15.85 -31.09 -83.05
N ILE A 58 -14.71 -31.44 -83.65
CA ILE A 58 -13.68 -32.27 -83.01
C ILE A 58 -13.14 -31.57 -81.75
N SER A 59 -12.88 -30.26 -81.82
CA SER A 59 -12.44 -29.47 -80.66
C SER A 59 -13.47 -29.48 -79.52
N LYS A 60 -14.77 -29.34 -79.83
CA LYS A 60 -15.87 -29.44 -78.85
C LYS A 60 -15.92 -30.83 -78.22
N ILE A 61 -15.86 -31.90 -79.02
CA ILE A 61 -15.86 -33.29 -78.53
C ILE A 61 -14.65 -33.55 -77.63
N ASN A 62 -13.46 -33.09 -78.02
CA ASN A 62 -12.25 -33.28 -77.22
C ASN A 62 -12.32 -32.55 -75.87
N LYS A 63 -12.86 -31.32 -75.85
CA LYS A 63 -13.10 -30.57 -74.60
C LYS A 63 -14.09 -31.31 -73.69
N GLU A 64 -15.17 -31.82 -74.25
CA GLU A 64 -16.19 -32.58 -73.52
C GLU A 64 -15.60 -33.88 -72.94
N GLN A 65 -14.83 -34.62 -73.73
CA GLN A 65 -14.15 -35.83 -73.26
C GLN A 65 -13.15 -35.54 -72.14
N MET A 66 -12.44 -34.41 -72.20
CA MET A 66 -11.52 -33.99 -71.13
C MET A 66 -12.28 -33.66 -69.84
N LEU A 67 -13.39 -32.92 -69.92
CA LEU A 67 -14.24 -32.62 -68.76
C LEU A 67 -14.82 -33.89 -68.13
N LEU A 68 -15.36 -34.80 -68.95
CA LEU A 68 -15.90 -36.08 -68.46
C LEU A 68 -14.82 -36.92 -67.77
N LYS A 69 -13.58 -36.93 -68.28
CA LYS A 69 -12.45 -37.60 -67.60
C LYS A 69 -12.17 -36.99 -66.24
N GLN A 70 -12.22 -35.66 -66.12
CA GLN A 70 -12.03 -34.96 -64.85
C GLN A 70 -13.16 -35.28 -63.85
N HIS A 71 -14.41 -35.25 -64.29
CA HIS A 71 -15.58 -35.60 -63.45
C HIS A 71 -15.53 -37.05 -62.96
N ARG A 72 -15.22 -38.00 -63.85
CA ARG A 72 -15.02 -39.41 -63.47
C ARG A 72 -13.95 -39.56 -62.39
N ARG A 73 -12.85 -38.81 -62.49
CA ARG A 73 -11.79 -38.84 -61.47
C ARG A 73 -12.26 -38.32 -60.12
N VAL A 74 -13.06 -37.25 -60.11
CA VAL A 74 -13.66 -36.71 -58.88
C VAL A 74 -14.61 -37.74 -58.28
N TRP A 75 -15.54 -38.29 -59.07
CA TRP A 75 -16.49 -39.31 -58.61
C TRP A 75 -15.82 -40.56 -58.08
N TRP A 76 -14.74 -41.04 -58.70
CA TRP A 76 -14.00 -42.19 -58.18
C TRP A 76 -13.37 -41.91 -56.80
N ARG A 77 -12.80 -40.71 -56.61
CA ARG A 77 -12.26 -40.32 -55.30
C ARG A 77 -13.36 -40.19 -54.26
N GLU A 78 -14.48 -39.59 -54.64
CA GLU A 78 -15.62 -39.37 -53.78
C GLU A 78 -16.29 -40.68 -53.37
N TYR A 79 -16.49 -41.60 -54.32
CA TYR A 79 -16.96 -42.96 -54.06
C TYR A 79 -16.07 -43.66 -53.03
N LYS A 80 -14.75 -43.58 -53.22
CA LYS A 80 -13.80 -44.16 -52.26
C LYS A 80 -13.95 -43.54 -50.87
N ARG A 81 -14.00 -42.20 -50.78
CA ARG A 81 -14.20 -41.46 -49.51
C ARG A 81 -15.51 -41.86 -48.83
N LEU A 82 -16.60 -41.96 -49.58
CA LEU A 82 -17.91 -42.33 -49.05
C LEU A 82 -17.96 -43.80 -48.62
N SER A 83 -17.30 -44.71 -49.35
CA SER A 83 -17.17 -46.12 -48.94
C SER A 83 -16.42 -46.22 -47.61
N GLU A 84 -15.26 -45.58 -47.49
CA GLU A 84 -14.46 -45.56 -46.26
C GLU A 84 -15.24 -44.91 -45.11
N SER A 85 -15.93 -43.80 -45.36
CA SER A 85 -16.76 -43.13 -44.35
C SER A 85 -17.95 -43.98 -43.92
N ARG A 86 -18.55 -44.74 -44.84
CA ARG A 86 -19.65 -45.65 -44.56
C ARG A 86 -19.16 -46.82 -43.71
N GLU A 87 -18.09 -47.48 -44.13
CA GLU A 87 -17.45 -48.58 -43.38
C GLU A 87 -17.09 -48.13 -41.96
N LYS A 88 -16.56 -46.91 -41.81
CA LYS A 88 -16.26 -46.33 -40.50
C LYS A 88 -17.52 -46.10 -39.66
N ALA A 89 -18.56 -45.50 -40.24
CA ALA A 89 -19.81 -45.25 -39.52
C ALA A 89 -20.53 -46.54 -39.12
N GLU A 90 -20.54 -47.55 -40.01
CA GLU A 90 -21.08 -48.89 -39.72
C GLU A 90 -20.29 -49.55 -38.58
N ALA A 91 -18.96 -49.44 -38.58
CA ALA A 91 -18.13 -49.95 -37.47
C ALA A 91 -18.37 -49.19 -36.15
N GLU A 92 -18.56 -47.87 -36.18
CA GLU A 92 -18.91 -47.06 -34.99
C GLU A 92 -20.30 -47.43 -34.45
N ILE A 93 -21.29 -47.64 -35.33
CA ILE A 93 -22.63 -48.11 -34.94
C ILE A 93 -22.54 -49.50 -34.32
N GLN A 94 -21.82 -50.43 -34.95
CA GLN A 94 -21.64 -51.78 -34.42
C GLN A 94 -20.97 -51.75 -33.04
N ALA A 95 -19.92 -50.94 -32.87
CA ALA A 95 -19.26 -50.78 -31.57
C ALA A 95 -20.21 -50.23 -30.50
N LEU A 96 -21.07 -49.25 -30.85
CA LEU A 96 -22.07 -48.72 -29.94
C LEU A 96 -23.14 -49.75 -29.57
N LEU A 97 -23.57 -50.58 -30.53
CA LEU A 97 -24.51 -51.68 -30.27
C LEU A 97 -23.84 -52.71 -29.35
N ASP A 98 -22.64 -53.18 -29.67
CA ASP A 98 -21.88 -54.16 -28.88
C ASP A 98 -21.64 -53.68 -27.43
N GLU A 99 -21.29 -52.41 -27.23
CA GLU A 99 -21.12 -51.81 -25.89
C GLU A 99 -22.45 -51.53 -25.17
N GLY A 100 -23.50 -51.19 -25.92
CA GLY A 100 -24.81 -50.76 -25.44
C GLY A 100 -25.71 -51.93 -25.01
N ILE A 101 -25.57 -53.10 -25.62
CA ILE A 101 -26.32 -54.33 -25.32
C ILE A 101 -26.24 -54.70 -23.82
N HIS A 102 -25.13 -54.37 -23.15
CA HIS A 102 -24.95 -54.66 -21.73
C HIS A 102 -25.48 -53.57 -20.78
N LYS A 103 -25.92 -52.41 -21.28
CA LYS A 103 -26.32 -51.25 -20.47
C LYS A 103 -27.77 -50.83 -20.60
N TYR A 104 -28.43 -51.05 -21.75
CA TYR A 104 -29.79 -50.56 -21.97
C TYR A 104 -30.63 -51.55 -22.79
N ASP A 105 -31.80 -51.92 -22.26
CA ASP A 105 -32.73 -52.89 -22.87
C ASP A 105 -33.25 -52.47 -24.26
N PHE A 106 -33.32 -51.16 -24.55
CA PHE A 106 -33.72 -50.63 -25.85
C PHE A 106 -32.84 -51.09 -27.03
N PHE A 107 -31.56 -51.42 -26.79
CA PHE A 107 -30.69 -51.94 -27.85
C PHE A 107 -31.02 -53.37 -28.25
N LEU A 108 -31.69 -54.14 -27.38
CA LEU A 108 -32.18 -55.48 -27.70
C LEU A 108 -33.34 -55.39 -28.71
N ASP A 109 -34.29 -54.46 -28.48
CA ASP A 109 -35.40 -54.23 -29.41
C ASP A 109 -34.90 -53.81 -30.80
N ILE A 110 -33.83 -52.99 -30.88
CA ILE A 110 -33.20 -52.62 -32.15
C ILE A 110 -32.57 -53.84 -32.84
N TRP A 111 -31.91 -54.71 -32.08
CA TRP A 111 -31.27 -55.91 -32.62
C TRP A 111 -32.29 -56.91 -33.17
N ASP A 112 -33.40 -57.10 -32.45
CA ASP A 112 -34.50 -57.93 -32.89
C ASP A 112 -35.12 -57.38 -34.19
N LEU A 113 -35.32 -56.06 -34.29
CA LEU A 113 -35.78 -55.40 -35.52
C LEU A 113 -34.77 -55.54 -36.67
N GLU A 114 -33.47 -55.40 -36.44
CA GLU A 114 -32.44 -55.59 -37.47
C GLU A 114 -32.47 -57.01 -38.02
N HIS A 115 -32.61 -57.99 -37.13
CA HIS A 115 -32.71 -59.39 -37.51
C HIS A 115 -34.00 -59.68 -38.29
N GLU A 116 -35.15 -59.16 -37.86
CA GLU A 116 -36.42 -59.25 -38.59
C GLU A 116 -36.30 -58.64 -39.99
N LEU A 117 -35.77 -57.42 -40.12
CA LEU A 117 -35.56 -56.74 -41.40
C LEU A 117 -34.59 -57.50 -42.31
N SER A 118 -33.57 -58.14 -41.74
CA SER A 118 -32.62 -58.97 -42.50
C SER A 118 -33.31 -60.22 -43.05
N GLN A 119 -34.14 -60.88 -42.26
CA GLN A 119 -34.94 -62.02 -42.70
C GLN A 119 -35.96 -61.63 -43.78
N GLU A 120 -36.66 -60.50 -43.61
CA GLU A 120 -37.57 -59.98 -44.62
C GLU A 120 -36.86 -59.65 -45.92
N ARG A 121 -35.66 -59.05 -45.84
CA ARG A 121 -34.82 -58.78 -47.02
C ARG A 121 -34.42 -60.06 -47.74
N ASP A 122 -33.99 -61.08 -47.01
CA ASP A 122 -33.58 -62.37 -47.59
C ASP A 122 -34.76 -63.10 -48.23
N ALA A 123 -35.93 -63.08 -47.57
CA ALA A 123 -37.18 -63.60 -48.12
C ALA A 123 -37.57 -62.84 -49.41
N TYR A 124 -37.56 -61.50 -49.37
CA TYR A 124 -37.86 -60.66 -50.53
C TYR A 124 -36.88 -60.91 -51.70
N GLN A 125 -35.59 -61.03 -51.41
CA GLN A 125 -34.57 -61.33 -52.41
C GLN A 125 -34.82 -62.71 -53.01
N THR A 126 -35.16 -63.71 -52.20
CA THR A 126 -35.51 -65.05 -52.68
C THR A 126 -36.73 -65.00 -53.59
N ASP A 127 -37.81 -64.36 -53.15
CA ASP A 127 -39.10 -64.32 -53.87
C ASP A 127 -39.07 -63.47 -55.15
N THR A 128 -38.21 -62.45 -55.21
CA THR A 128 -38.16 -61.52 -56.36
C THR A 128 -37.02 -61.85 -57.32
N VAL A 129 -35.85 -62.24 -56.81
CA VAL A 129 -34.63 -62.44 -57.60
C VAL A 129 -34.57 -63.88 -58.13
N ALA A 130 -34.93 -64.89 -57.32
CA ALA A 130 -34.85 -66.29 -57.76
C ALA A 130 -35.73 -66.59 -59.00
N PRO A 131 -36.99 -66.11 -59.11
CA PRO A 131 -37.80 -66.34 -60.30
C PRO A 131 -37.22 -65.69 -61.57
N VAL A 132 -36.55 -64.55 -61.44
CA VAL A 132 -35.91 -63.86 -62.57
C VAL A 132 -34.65 -64.61 -63.02
N TRP A 133 -33.85 -65.12 -62.07
CA TRP A 133 -32.70 -65.97 -62.38
C TRP A 133 -33.12 -67.31 -62.98
N GLN A 134 -34.15 -67.94 -62.42
CA GLN A 134 -34.70 -69.18 -62.96
C GLN A 134 -35.25 -68.95 -64.36
N LEU A 135 -35.94 -67.82 -64.61
CA LEU A 135 -36.36 -67.45 -65.97
C LEU A 135 -35.17 -67.25 -66.90
N ARG A 136 -34.09 -66.61 -66.44
CA ARG A 136 -32.87 -66.43 -67.24
C ARG A 136 -32.24 -67.77 -67.62
N GLU A 137 -32.10 -68.69 -66.68
CA GLU A 137 -31.53 -70.02 -66.96
C GLU A 137 -32.47 -70.85 -67.85
N ASN A 138 -33.79 -70.80 -67.60
CA ASN A 138 -34.79 -71.42 -68.47
C ASN A 138 -34.72 -70.86 -69.90
N LEU A 139 -34.58 -69.54 -70.07
CA LEU A 139 -34.41 -68.90 -71.37
C LEU A 139 -33.14 -69.38 -72.09
N LYS A 140 -32.00 -69.49 -71.38
CA LYS A 140 -30.77 -70.05 -71.97
C LYS A 140 -30.95 -71.50 -72.40
N PHE A 141 -31.57 -72.31 -71.54
CA PHE A 141 -31.88 -73.71 -71.83
C PHE A 141 -32.78 -73.82 -73.05
N TRP A 142 -33.90 -73.08 -73.10
CA TRP A 142 -34.82 -73.07 -74.25
C TRP A 142 -34.13 -72.59 -75.54
N LEU A 143 -33.22 -71.63 -75.47
CA LEU A 143 -32.45 -71.18 -76.63
C LEU A 143 -31.49 -72.26 -77.14
N SER A 144 -30.80 -72.97 -76.24
CA SER A 144 -29.93 -74.10 -76.61
C SER A 144 -30.73 -75.28 -77.17
N GLU A 145 -31.90 -75.55 -76.58
CA GLU A 145 -32.84 -76.57 -77.04
C GLU A 145 -33.33 -76.20 -78.45
N MET A 146 -33.82 -74.99 -78.68
CA MET A 146 -34.26 -74.50 -80.01
C MET A 146 -33.17 -74.64 -81.08
N GLN A 147 -31.90 -74.41 -80.73
CA GLN A 147 -30.76 -74.58 -81.64
C GLN A 147 -30.55 -76.05 -82.06
N HIS A 148 -30.79 -77.01 -81.17
CA HIS A 148 -30.70 -78.44 -81.48
C HIS A 148 -31.83 -78.90 -82.43
N TYR A 149 -33.07 -78.49 -82.20
CA TYR A 149 -34.22 -78.85 -83.06
C TYR A 149 -34.23 -78.14 -84.42
N LEU A 150 -33.50 -77.03 -84.60
CA LEU A 150 -33.26 -76.46 -85.92
C LEU A 150 -32.33 -77.32 -86.80
N THR A 151 -31.60 -78.25 -86.18
CA THR A 151 -30.66 -79.17 -86.85
C THR A 151 -31.33 -80.51 -87.21
N GLU A 152 -32.32 -80.95 -86.43
CA GLU A 152 -33.11 -82.16 -86.66
C GLU A 152 -34.60 -81.82 -86.92
N ASP A 153 -34.94 -81.85 -88.21
CA ASP A 153 -36.28 -81.90 -88.80
C ASP A 153 -37.28 -80.74 -88.55
N SER A 154 -37.72 -80.13 -89.66
CA SER A 154 -38.52 -78.89 -89.70
C SER A 154 -40.00 -79.03 -89.30
N SER A 155 -40.47 -80.26 -89.04
CA SER A 155 -41.87 -80.59 -88.80
C SER A 155 -42.31 -80.51 -87.32
N LEU A 156 -41.38 -80.32 -86.39
CA LEU A 156 -41.65 -80.36 -84.93
C LEU A 156 -41.91 -78.99 -84.27
N LYS A 157 -41.96 -77.90 -85.04
CA LYS A 157 -42.19 -76.53 -84.53
C LYS A 157 -43.44 -76.37 -83.66
N ASN A 158 -44.47 -77.19 -83.85
CA ASN A 158 -45.70 -77.14 -83.06
C ASN A 158 -45.65 -77.92 -81.72
N LYS A 159 -44.59 -78.70 -81.43
CA LYS A 159 -44.46 -79.43 -80.15
C LYS A 159 -43.68 -78.67 -79.07
N PHE A 160 -43.11 -77.50 -79.39
CA PHE A 160 -42.17 -76.82 -78.50
C PHE A 160 -42.79 -76.05 -77.33
N GLY A 161 -44.12 -76.12 -77.15
CA GLY A 161 -44.81 -75.43 -76.06
C GLY A 161 -44.52 -73.93 -75.99
N LEU A 162 -44.32 -73.26 -77.14
CA LEU A 162 -43.94 -71.84 -77.19
C LEU A 162 -44.95 -70.94 -76.47
N ALA A 163 -46.24 -71.29 -76.52
CA ALA A 163 -47.29 -70.59 -75.80
C ALA A 163 -47.12 -70.68 -74.27
N GLU A 164 -46.79 -71.86 -73.74
CA GLU A 164 -46.56 -72.08 -72.31
C GLU A 164 -45.30 -71.35 -71.81
N LYS A 165 -44.22 -71.38 -72.61
CA LYS A 165 -42.97 -70.65 -72.33
C LYS A 165 -43.18 -69.13 -72.33
N LEU A 166 -43.97 -68.60 -73.28
CA LEU A 166 -44.35 -67.18 -73.31
C LEU A 166 -45.23 -66.79 -72.12
N GLN A 167 -46.18 -67.65 -71.75
CA GLN A 167 -47.03 -67.44 -70.57
C GLN A 167 -46.20 -67.38 -69.28
N GLN A 168 -45.13 -68.19 -69.16
CA GLN A 168 -44.19 -68.13 -68.04
C GLN A 168 -43.36 -66.83 -68.01
N ILE A 169 -42.96 -66.29 -69.17
CA ILE A 169 -42.27 -64.99 -69.24
C ILE A 169 -43.23 -63.85 -68.83
N GLU A 170 -44.47 -63.89 -69.29
CA GLU A 170 -45.47 -62.88 -68.95
C GLU A 170 -45.88 -62.93 -67.48
N SER A 171 -45.99 -64.13 -66.89
CA SER A 171 -46.31 -64.27 -65.47
C SER A 171 -45.22 -63.66 -64.58
N VAL A 172 -43.93 -63.94 -64.85
CA VAL A 172 -42.80 -63.35 -64.11
C VAL A 172 -42.72 -61.84 -64.31
N LYS A 173 -42.98 -61.34 -65.53
CA LYS A 173 -43.05 -59.88 -65.79
C LYS A 173 -44.18 -59.21 -65.00
N LYS A 174 -45.36 -59.85 -64.95
CA LYS A 174 -46.51 -59.34 -64.21
C LYS A 174 -46.23 -59.34 -62.71
N GLN A 175 -45.70 -60.44 -62.17
CA GLN A 175 -45.28 -60.54 -60.77
C GLN A 175 -44.28 -59.45 -60.40
N ARG A 176 -43.21 -59.26 -61.20
CA ARG A 176 -42.22 -58.21 -60.96
C ARG A 176 -42.83 -56.81 -61.00
N LYS A 177 -43.76 -56.55 -61.92
CA LYS A 177 -44.44 -55.27 -62.01
C LYS A 177 -45.29 -55.01 -60.76
N THR A 178 -46.07 -55.99 -60.31
CA THR A 178 -46.88 -55.89 -59.09
C THR A 178 -46.03 -55.65 -57.85
N ILE A 179 -44.92 -56.38 -57.70
CA ILE A 179 -43.97 -56.18 -56.59
C ILE A 179 -43.39 -54.76 -56.61
N LEU A 180 -42.97 -54.27 -57.79
CA LEU A 180 -42.42 -52.92 -57.92
C LEU A 180 -43.45 -51.83 -57.58
N GLU A 181 -44.71 -52.02 -58.00
CA GLU A 181 -45.81 -51.12 -57.67
C GLU A 181 -46.09 -51.10 -56.17
N PHE A 182 -46.12 -52.28 -55.53
CA PHE A 182 -46.28 -52.39 -54.07
C PHE A 182 -45.15 -51.67 -53.32
N LEU A 183 -43.89 -51.95 -53.67
CA LEU A 183 -42.74 -51.29 -53.05
C LEU A 183 -42.71 -49.78 -53.24
N ASN A 184 -43.14 -49.28 -54.40
CA ASN A 184 -43.24 -47.84 -54.61
C ASN A 184 -44.30 -47.22 -53.68
N LEU A 185 -45.42 -47.90 -53.45
CA LEU A 185 -46.46 -47.43 -52.54
C LEU A 185 -45.99 -47.45 -51.08
N GLU A 186 -45.32 -48.53 -50.67
CA GLU A 186 -44.72 -48.66 -49.35
C GLU A 186 -43.63 -47.61 -49.11
N SER A 187 -42.72 -47.42 -50.07
CA SER A 187 -41.71 -46.35 -50.02
C SER A 187 -42.35 -44.98 -49.86
N LEU A 188 -43.44 -44.68 -50.59
CA LEU A 188 -44.15 -43.41 -50.45
C LEU A 188 -44.85 -43.26 -49.10
N ALA A 189 -45.35 -44.35 -48.51
CA ALA A 189 -45.95 -44.35 -47.18
C ALA A 189 -44.88 -44.10 -46.10
N LEU A 190 -43.78 -44.83 -46.13
CA LEU A 190 -42.64 -44.65 -45.24
C LEU A 190 -42.05 -43.24 -45.35
N GLU A 191 -41.91 -42.70 -46.57
CA GLU A 191 -41.47 -41.31 -46.75
C GLU A 191 -42.42 -40.29 -46.13
N ARG A 192 -43.74 -40.57 -46.08
CA ARG A 192 -44.71 -39.70 -45.39
C ARG A 192 -44.54 -39.80 -43.88
N GLU A 193 -44.49 -41.01 -43.34
CA GLU A 193 -44.25 -41.25 -41.92
C GLU A 193 -42.95 -40.59 -41.45
N LEU A 194 -41.85 -40.77 -42.19
CA LEU A 194 -40.56 -40.13 -41.89
C LEU A 194 -40.62 -38.59 -41.96
N ARG A 195 -41.45 -38.02 -42.86
CA ARG A 195 -41.67 -36.57 -42.91
C ARG A 195 -42.43 -36.09 -41.67
N ASP A 196 -43.42 -36.84 -41.22
CA ASP A 196 -44.21 -36.50 -40.04
C ASP A 196 -43.34 -36.55 -38.78
N TYR A 197 -42.53 -37.61 -38.61
CA TYR A 197 -41.55 -37.70 -37.53
C TYR A 197 -40.50 -36.58 -37.56
N LYS A 198 -40.05 -36.16 -38.76
CA LYS A 198 -39.13 -35.03 -38.90
C LYS A 198 -39.76 -33.72 -38.41
N ILE A 199 -41.05 -33.51 -38.65
CA ILE A 199 -41.77 -32.33 -38.15
C ILE A 199 -41.87 -32.40 -36.62
N GLU A 200 -42.23 -33.55 -36.06
CA GLU A 200 -42.30 -33.76 -34.61
C GLU A 200 -40.94 -33.53 -33.92
N ALA A 201 -39.86 -34.06 -34.49
CA ALA A 201 -38.50 -33.88 -33.98
C ALA A 201 -38.02 -32.43 -34.06
N ILE A 202 -38.35 -31.71 -35.14
CA ILE A 202 -38.02 -30.28 -35.27
C ILE A 202 -38.81 -29.46 -34.23
N VAL A 203 -40.09 -29.74 -34.02
CA VAL A 203 -40.91 -29.05 -33.03
C VAL A 203 -40.39 -29.28 -31.60
N HIS A 204 -39.94 -30.50 -31.28
CA HIS A 204 -39.27 -30.80 -30.01
C HIS A 204 -37.94 -30.06 -29.84
N ASP A 205 -37.08 -30.06 -30.86
CA ASP A 205 -35.76 -29.42 -30.83
C ASP A 205 -35.84 -27.88 -30.69
N PHE A 206 -36.85 -27.23 -31.30
CA PHE A 206 -37.09 -25.79 -31.11
C PHE A 206 -37.70 -25.45 -29.73
N GLY A 207 -38.54 -26.32 -29.18
CA GLY A 207 -39.13 -26.14 -27.85
C GLY A 207 -38.09 -26.19 -26.72
N GLU A 208 -37.20 -27.18 -26.76
CA GLU A 208 -36.12 -27.31 -25.76
C GLU A 208 -35.06 -26.19 -25.88
N LYS A 209 -34.70 -25.78 -27.11
CA LYS A 209 -33.69 -24.74 -27.33
C LYS A 209 -34.09 -23.35 -26.82
N ASN A 210 -35.38 -23.01 -26.88
CA ASN A 210 -35.89 -21.72 -26.40
C ASN A 210 -35.93 -21.64 -24.86
N GLY A 211 -36.28 -22.74 -24.19
CA GLY A 211 -36.34 -22.82 -22.71
C GLY A 211 -34.95 -22.83 -22.07
N LEU A 212 -34.03 -23.64 -22.60
CA LEU A 212 -32.71 -23.90 -21.99
C LEU A 212 -31.74 -22.70 -21.98
N PHE A 213 -31.99 -21.66 -22.80
CA PHE A 213 -31.12 -20.48 -22.86
C PHE A 213 -31.34 -19.53 -21.68
N HIS A 214 -32.59 -19.30 -21.30
CA HIS A 214 -32.96 -18.33 -20.25
C HIS A 214 -33.13 -18.97 -18.88
N GLU A 215 -33.25 -20.30 -18.85
CA GLU A 215 -33.36 -21.03 -17.61
C GLU A 215 -32.06 -20.88 -16.79
N VAL A 216 -32.22 -20.43 -15.56
CA VAL A 216 -31.12 -20.30 -14.62
C VAL A 216 -30.72 -21.71 -14.21
N PRO A 217 -29.44 -22.11 -14.33
CA PRO A 217 -29.00 -23.44 -13.97
C PRO A 217 -29.42 -23.77 -12.54
N SER A 218 -30.03 -24.94 -12.35
CA SER A 218 -30.46 -25.44 -11.03
C SER A 218 -29.30 -25.42 -10.02
N ASP A 219 -28.09 -25.70 -10.48
CA ASP A 219 -26.86 -25.62 -9.68
C ASP A 219 -26.65 -24.21 -9.08
N LEU A 220 -26.93 -23.15 -9.85
CA LEU A 220 -26.80 -21.76 -9.40
C LEU A 220 -27.91 -21.39 -8.40
N LEU A 221 -29.11 -21.94 -8.58
CA LEU A 221 -30.23 -21.73 -7.65
C LEU A 221 -30.03 -22.44 -6.32
N SER A 222 -29.35 -23.60 -6.34
CA SER A 222 -29.04 -24.41 -5.15
C SER A 222 -27.90 -23.86 -4.31
N LEU A 223 -27.09 -22.95 -4.87
CA LEU A 223 -25.92 -22.40 -4.20
C LEU A 223 -26.32 -21.57 -2.96
N LYS A 224 -25.61 -21.76 -1.84
CA LYS A 224 -25.88 -21.04 -0.59
C LYS A 224 -25.21 -19.67 -0.61
N PHE A 225 -25.99 -18.61 -0.74
CA PHE A 225 -25.49 -17.25 -0.75
C PHE A 225 -25.42 -16.67 0.67
N PRO A 226 -24.30 -16.06 1.09
CA PRO A 226 -24.16 -15.41 2.40
C PRO A 226 -25.00 -14.13 2.52
N TYR A 227 -25.27 -13.46 1.39
CA TYR A 227 -26.06 -12.23 1.29
C TYR A 227 -27.17 -12.38 0.23
N PRO A 228 -28.43 -12.00 0.53
CA PRO A 228 -29.53 -12.07 -0.44
C PRO A 228 -29.32 -11.19 -1.67
N ASP A 229 -28.70 -10.02 -1.49
CA ASP A 229 -28.46 -9.07 -2.58
C ASP A 229 -27.49 -9.66 -3.62
N LEU A 230 -26.45 -10.36 -3.15
CA LEU A 230 -25.49 -11.05 -4.02
C LEU A 230 -26.19 -12.12 -4.88
N ARG A 231 -27.14 -12.87 -4.30
CA ARG A 231 -27.94 -13.86 -5.05
C ARG A 231 -28.68 -13.20 -6.20
N SER A 232 -29.40 -12.10 -5.91
CA SER A 232 -30.17 -11.37 -6.92
C SER A 232 -29.27 -10.78 -8.01
N PHE A 233 -28.11 -10.25 -7.63
CA PHE A 233 -27.12 -9.70 -8.54
C PHE A 233 -26.58 -10.77 -9.49
N VAL A 234 -26.12 -11.90 -8.97
CA VAL A 234 -25.58 -13.02 -9.78
C VAL A 234 -26.63 -13.57 -10.75
N ILE A 235 -27.88 -13.73 -10.30
CA ILE A 235 -28.97 -14.20 -11.18
C ILE A 235 -29.28 -13.18 -12.29
N ASN A 236 -29.28 -11.88 -11.97
CA ASN A 236 -29.53 -10.83 -12.96
C ASN A 236 -28.40 -10.73 -13.98
N GLU A 237 -27.13 -10.83 -13.55
CA GLU A 237 -25.98 -10.85 -14.45
C GLU A 237 -26.00 -12.09 -15.37
N TYR A 238 -26.41 -13.25 -14.84
CA TYR A 238 -26.63 -14.44 -15.68
C TYR A 238 -27.67 -14.19 -16.77
N ARG A 239 -28.82 -13.61 -16.39
CA ARG A 239 -29.91 -13.30 -17.33
C ARG A 239 -29.49 -12.29 -18.39
N LYS A 240 -28.72 -11.26 -18.02
CA LYS A 240 -28.16 -10.30 -18.98
C LYS A 240 -27.26 -11.01 -20.00
N LEU A 241 -26.31 -11.82 -19.52
CA LEU A 241 -25.43 -12.60 -20.38
C LEU A 241 -26.22 -13.53 -21.31
N ALA A 242 -27.21 -14.26 -20.77
CA ALA A 242 -28.06 -15.14 -21.57
C ALA A 242 -28.83 -14.38 -22.66
N ASN A 243 -29.41 -13.23 -22.31
CA ASN A 243 -30.16 -12.40 -23.24
C ASN A 243 -29.28 -11.84 -24.36
N GLU A 244 -28.05 -11.42 -24.06
CA GLU A 244 -27.10 -10.92 -25.08
C GLU A 244 -26.81 -11.99 -26.14
N TYR A 245 -26.43 -13.19 -25.71
CA TYR A 245 -26.19 -14.32 -26.63
C TYR A 245 -27.46 -14.74 -27.36
N TRP A 246 -28.60 -14.70 -26.68
CA TRP A 246 -29.89 -15.04 -27.27
C TRP A 246 -30.30 -14.06 -28.37
N SER A 247 -30.19 -12.75 -28.14
CA SER A 247 -30.49 -11.72 -29.15
C SER A 247 -29.59 -11.85 -30.37
N GLN A 248 -28.29 -12.11 -30.17
CA GLN A 248 -27.37 -12.38 -31.28
C GLN A 248 -27.74 -13.65 -32.05
N LEU A 249 -28.17 -14.70 -31.35
CA LEU A 249 -28.60 -15.95 -31.98
C LEU A 249 -29.87 -15.73 -32.81
N GLN A 250 -30.84 -14.97 -32.28
CA GLN A 250 -32.05 -14.61 -32.99
C GLN A 250 -31.76 -13.75 -34.23
N GLU A 251 -30.82 -12.80 -34.15
CA GLU A 251 -30.39 -12.02 -35.30
C GLU A 251 -29.82 -12.92 -36.40
N ILE A 252 -28.91 -13.85 -36.04
CA ILE A 252 -28.35 -14.81 -37.00
C ILE A 252 -29.44 -15.71 -37.58
N ASP A 253 -30.38 -16.19 -36.75
CA ASP A 253 -31.50 -17.04 -37.21
C ASP A 253 -32.46 -16.27 -38.14
N GLN A 254 -32.67 -14.98 -37.91
CA GLN A 254 -33.40 -14.11 -38.84
C GLN A 254 -32.65 -13.97 -40.17
N GLN A 255 -31.34 -13.71 -40.16
CA GLN A 255 -30.52 -13.62 -41.37
C GLN A 255 -30.53 -14.93 -42.17
N LEU A 256 -30.42 -16.08 -41.49
CA LEU A 256 -30.52 -17.40 -42.10
C LEU A 256 -31.90 -17.63 -42.74
N ASN A 257 -32.98 -17.25 -42.05
CA ASN A 257 -34.33 -17.35 -42.58
C ASN A 257 -34.56 -16.45 -43.81
N VAL A 258 -34.02 -15.23 -43.81
CA VAL A 258 -34.09 -14.32 -44.95
C VAL A 258 -33.40 -14.93 -46.17
N ILE A 259 -32.19 -15.48 -46.00
CA ILE A 259 -31.46 -16.13 -47.10
C ILE A 259 -32.22 -17.38 -47.59
N TYR A 260 -32.80 -18.17 -46.69
CA TYR A 260 -33.54 -19.37 -47.05
C TYR A 260 -34.83 -19.05 -47.84
N ARG A 261 -35.60 -18.05 -47.39
CA ARG A 261 -36.87 -17.64 -48.01
C ARG A 261 -36.69 -16.89 -49.32
N ASN A 262 -35.61 -16.13 -49.48
CA ASN A 262 -35.34 -15.35 -50.69
C ASN A 262 -34.85 -16.20 -51.88
N THR A 263 -34.99 -17.53 -51.85
CA THR A 263 -34.54 -18.41 -52.93
C THR A 263 -35.71 -19.07 -53.65
N ASP A 264 -35.86 -18.81 -54.95
CA ASP A 264 -36.80 -19.50 -55.86
C ASP A 264 -36.35 -20.95 -56.19
N TRP A 265 -35.63 -21.57 -55.26
CA TRP A 265 -35.03 -22.89 -55.41
C TRP A 265 -35.94 -23.92 -54.76
N LYS A 266 -36.11 -25.06 -55.43
CA LYS A 266 -36.79 -26.22 -54.83
C LYS A 266 -35.87 -26.95 -53.87
N GLU A 267 -36.44 -27.71 -52.93
CA GLU A 267 -35.63 -28.48 -51.97
C GLU A 267 -34.73 -29.49 -52.67
N GLU A 268 -35.23 -30.14 -53.72
CA GLU A 268 -34.47 -31.10 -54.52
C GLU A 268 -33.29 -30.41 -55.23
N ASP A 269 -33.53 -29.24 -55.83
CA ASP A 269 -32.48 -28.45 -56.51
C ASP A 269 -31.41 -28.00 -55.50
N ARG A 270 -31.80 -27.60 -54.28
CA ARG A 270 -30.87 -27.25 -53.20
C ARG A 270 -30.03 -28.46 -52.77
N TRP A 271 -30.66 -29.61 -52.62
CA TRP A 271 -29.97 -30.85 -52.24
C TRP A 271 -28.97 -31.27 -53.32
N VAL A 272 -29.35 -31.20 -54.60
CA VAL A 272 -28.43 -31.45 -55.73
C VAL A 272 -27.26 -30.47 -55.68
N PHE A 273 -27.54 -29.17 -55.44
CA PHE A 273 -26.49 -28.16 -55.35
C PHE A 273 -25.48 -28.46 -54.25
N GLN A 274 -25.97 -28.75 -53.04
CA GLN A 274 -25.13 -29.06 -51.88
C GLN A 274 -24.33 -30.34 -52.10
N THR A 275 -24.99 -31.39 -52.57
CA THR A 275 -24.38 -32.69 -52.82
C THR A 275 -23.27 -32.55 -53.86
N VAL A 276 -23.57 -32.02 -55.04
CA VAL A 276 -22.58 -31.82 -56.10
C VAL A 276 -21.43 -30.94 -55.60
N THR A 277 -21.67 -29.81 -54.94
CA THR A 277 -20.57 -28.95 -54.44
C THR A 277 -19.67 -29.65 -53.42
N SER A 278 -20.22 -30.56 -52.61
CA SER A 278 -19.49 -31.33 -51.59
C SER A 278 -18.65 -32.48 -52.16
N GLN A 279 -19.01 -33.00 -53.34
CA GLN A 279 -18.27 -34.05 -54.04
C GLN A 279 -16.94 -33.54 -54.62
N TYR A 280 -16.80 -32.23 -54.83
CA TYR A 280 -15.59 -31.63 -55.41
C TYR A 280 -14.69 -31.08 -54.30
N PRO A 281 -13.52 -31.70 -54.05
CA PRO A 281 -12.60 -31.29 -52.99
C PRO A 281 -12.02 -29.89 -53.18
N SER A 282 -11.66 -29.23 -52.07
CA SER A 282 -11.09 -27.87 -52.06
C SER A 282 -9.70 -27.76 -52.69
N ASP A 283 -8.92 -28.84 -52.72
CA ASP A 283 -7.57 -28.94 -53.30
C ASP A 283 -7.57 -29.02 -54.84
N LEU A 284 -8.73 -29.18 -55.46
CA LEU A 284 -8.86 -29.37 -56.90
C LEU A 284 -8.64 -28.04 -57.66
N GLN A 285 -7.70 -28.05 -58.63
CA GLN A 285 -7.51 -26.95 -59.56
C GLN A 285 -8.78 -26.73 -60.39
N GLN A 286 -9.21 -25.46 -60.52
CA GLN A 286 -10.45 -25.09 -61.21
C GLN A 286 -11.73 -25.74 -60.65
N ARG A 287 -11.75 -26.07 -59.35
CA ARG A 287 -12.91 -26.63 -58.63
C ARG A 287 -14.24 -25.98 -59.02
N ARG A 288 -14.27 -24.64 -58.98
CA ARG A 288 -15.46 -23.84 -59.31
C ARG A 288 -15.97 -24.06 -60.72
N THR A 289 -15.08 -24.12 -61.70
CA THR A 289 -15.46 -24.40 -63.09
C THR A 289 -16.05 -25.80 -63.23
N LEU A 290 -15.49 -26.78 -62.52
CA LEU A 290 -15.90 -28.17 -62.61
C LEU A 290 -17.25 -28.44 -61.94
N TYR A 291 -17.47 -28.04 -60.68
CA TYR A 291 -18.79 -28.26 -60.09
C TYR A 291 -19.87 -27.41 -60.77
N LEU A 292 -19.57 -26.20 -61.25
CA LEU A 292 -20.57 -25.44 -62.02
C LEU A 292 -20.94 -26.15 -63.33
N ASP A 293 -19.97 -26.74 -64.04
CA ASP A 293 -20.26 -27.57 -65.22
C ASP A 293 -21.14 -28.78 -64.85
N MET A 294 -20.83 -29.46 -63.74
CA MET A 294 -21.64 -30.59 -63.28
C MET A 294 -23.04 -30.17 -62.85
N LEU A 295 -23.18 -29.06 -62.13
CA LEU A 295 -24.47 -28.50 -61.75
C LEU A 295 -25.33 -28.13 -62.95
N GLN A 296 -24.74 -27.58 -64.02
CA GLN A 296 -25.46 -27.30 -65.27
C GLN A 296 -25.95 -28.58 -65.96
N ARG A 297 -25.28 -29.72 -65.76
CA ARG A 297 -25.71 -31.04 -66.27
C ARG A 297 -26.80 -31.66 -65.41
N CYS A 298 -26.69 -31.55 -64.09
CA CYS A 298 -27.67 -32.08 -63.14
C CYS A 298 -28.96 -31.23 -63.07
N LEU A 299 -28.85 -29.91 -63.31
CA LEU A 299 -29.93 -28.94 -63.27
C LEU A 299 -30.05 -28.23 -64.62
N PRO A 300 -30.50 -28.92 -65.69
CA PRO A 300 -30.59 -28.33 -67.03
C PRO A 300 -31.61 -27.19 -67.13
N HIS A 301 -32.57 -27.12 -66.20
CA HIS A 301 -33.58 -26.06 -66.08
C HIS A 301 -33.05 -24.79 -65.42
N LYS A 302 -31.82 -24.78 -64.88
CA LYS A 302 -31.21 -23.61 -64.24
C LYS A 302 -30.10 -23.04 -65.12
N SER A 303 -30.11 -21.72 -65.29
CA SER A 303 -29.06 -21.00 -66.00
C SER A 303 -27.78 -20.91 -65.17
N ARG A 304 -26.63 -20.76 -65.85
CA ARG A 304 -25.34 -20.54 -65.17
C ARG A 304 -25.37 -19.32 -64.24
N HIS A 305 -26.10 -18.27 -64.63
CA HIS A 305 -26.21 -17.06 -63.81
C HIS A 305 -26.93 -17.33 -62.50
N GLU A 306 -28.06 -18.05 -62.54
CA GLU A 306 -28.80 -18.44 -61.34
C GLU A 306 -27.96 -19.34 -60.42
N LEU A 307 -27.19 -20.28 -60.97
CA LEU A 307 -26.27 -21.11 -60.18
C LEU A 307 -25.22 -20.26 -59.43
N VAL A 308 -24.65 -19.25 -60.10
CA VAL A 308 -23.64 -18.35 -59.49
C VAL A 308 -24.28 -17.39 -58.47
N THR A 309 -25.50 -16.93 -58.71
CA THR A 309 -26.23 -16.11 -57.74
C THR A 309 -26.57 -16.91 -56.48
N TYR A 310 -27.01 -18.15 -56.66
CA TYR A 310 -27.29 -19.07 -55.56
C TYR A 310 -26.02 -19.49 -54.81
N GLU A 311 -24.90 -19.70 -55.50
CA GLU A 311 -23.59 -19.94 -54.89
C GLU A 311 -23.23 -18.84 -53.88
N LYS A 312 -23.40 -17.57 -54.25
CA LYS A 312 -23.16 -16.44 -53.34
C LYS A 312 -24.11 -16.45 -52.15
N ALA A 313 -25.40 -16.70 -52.38
CA ALA A 313 -26.38 -16.81 -51.29
C ALA A 313 -26.03 -17.98 -50.34
N TRP A 314 -25.56 -19.10 -50.90
CA TRP A 314 -25.11 -20.27 -50.16
C TRP A 314 -23.85 -20.03 -49.35
N GLU A 315 -22.89 -19.26 -49.87
CA GLU A 315 -21.71 -18.82 -49.13
C GLU A 315 -22.12 -17.97 -47.92
N HIS A 316 -23.02 -17.00 -48.09
CA HIS A 316 -23.57 -16.22 -46.98
C HIS A 316 -24.31 -17.12 -45.98
N TYR A 317 -25.12 -18.06 -46.45
CA TYR A 317 -25.81 -19.02 -45.59
C TYR A 317 -24.83 -19.84 -44.75
N ASN A 318 -23.77 -20.39 -45.37
CA ASN A 318 -22.75 -21.16 -44.66
C ASN A 318 -21.96 -20.31 -43.67
N PHE A 319 -21.71 -19.04 -44.00
CA PHE A 319 -21.08 -18.10 -43.10
C PHE A 319 -21.93 -17.90 -41.84
N PHE A 320 -23.21 -17.54 -41.98
CA PHE A 320 -24.11 -17.36 -40.84
C PHE A 320 -24.36 -18.67 -40.07
N LYS A 321 -24.45 -19.80 -40.77
CA LYS A 321 -24.55 -21.13 -40.13
C LYS A 321 -23.31 -21.45 -39.29
N SER A 322 -22.13 -21.09 -39.78
CA SER A 322 -20.88 -21.26 -39.04
C SER A 322 -20.79 -20.30 -37.86
N GLN A 323 -21.17 -19.04 -38.03
CA GLN A 323 -21.27 -18.08 -36.93
C GLN A 323 -22.25 -18.54 -35.85
N ARG A 324 -23.41 -19.06 -36.24
CA ARG A 324 -24.38 -19.65 -35.32
C ARG A 324 -23.77 -20.76 -34.46
N ARG A 325 -23.02 -21.68 -35.09
CA ARG A 325 -22.33 -22.78 -34.38
C ARG A 325 -21.29 -22.24 -33.40
N VAL A 326 -20.48 -21.27 -33.83
CA VAL A 326 -19.47 -20.62 -32.98
C VAL A 326 -20.14 -19.91 -31.81
N LEU A 327 -21.25 -19.19 -32.04
CA LEU A 327 -21.98 -18.48 -30.99
C LEU A 327 -22.54 -19.44 -29.93
N ILE A 328 -23.10 -20.58 -30.35
CA ILE A 328 -23.58 -21.62 -29.42
C ILE A 328 -22.42 -22.20 -28.61
N LEU A 329 -21.28 -22.49 -29.24
CA LEU A 329 -20.10 -22.97 -28.54
C LEU A 329 -19.60 -21.92 -27.52
N ASN A 330 -19.50 -20.67 -27.93
CA ASN A 330 -19.12 -19.56 -27.06
C ASN A 330 -20.08 -19.40 -25.89
N TRP A 331 -21.39 -19.53 -26.13
CA TRP A 331 -22.40 -19.53 -25.06
C TRP A 331 -22.16 -20.66 -24.06
N THR A 332 -21.94 -21.90 -24.54
CA THR A 332 -21.68 -23.02 -23.62
C THR A 332 -20.43 -22.81 -22.77
N GLN A 333 -19.38 -22.19 -23.34
CA GLN A 333 -18.16 -21.87 -22.61
C GLN A 333 -18.36 -20.69 -21.64
N ALA A 334 -19.01 -19.62 -22.07
CA ALA A 334 -19.32 -18.45 -21.25
C ALA A 334 -20.22 -18.83 -20.07
N ARG A 335 -21.21 -19.69 -20.29
CA ARG A 335 -22.08 -20.24 -19.24
C ARG A 335 -21.29 -20.98 -18.17
N LYS A 336 -20.37 -21.87 -18.58
CA LYS A 336 -19.47 -22.60 -17.65
C LYS A 336 -18.55 -21.63 -16.89
N ALA A 337 -17.93 -20.68 -17.58
CA ALA A 337 -17.05 -19.70 -16.97
C ALA A 337 -17.78 -18.77 -15.98
N PHE A 338 -19.00 -18.35 -16.32
CA PHE A 338 -19.87 -17.57 -15.45
C PHE A 338 -20.19 -18.34 -14.17
N PHE A 339 -20.59 -19.61 -14.30
CA PHE A 339 -20.89 -20.45 -13.15
C PHE A 339 -19.70 -20.57 -12.20
N LEU A 340 -18.49 -20.82 -12.72
CA LEU A 340 -17.27 -20.87 -11.93
C LEU A 340 -17.01 -19.55 -11.20
N LYS A 341 -17.15 -18.41 -11.88
CA LYS A 341 -17.01 -17.09 -11.26
C LYS A 341 -18.05 -16.83 -10.18
N ALA A 342 -19.29 -17.26 -10.39
CA ALA A 342 -20.36 -17.13 -9.40
C ALA A 342 -20.06 -17.95 -8.14
N VAL A 343 -19.60 -19.19 -8.29
CA VAL A 343 -19.19 -20.03 -7.16
C VAL A 343 -18.03 -19.41 -6.41
N MET A 344 -17.01 -18.88 -7.11
CA MET A 344 -15.88 -18.18 -6.49
C MET A 344 -16.34 -16.94 -5.71
N ALA A 345 -17.17 -16.08 -6.31
CA ALA A 345 -17.66 -14.87 -5.66
C ALA A 345 -18.49 -15.18 -4.40
N VAL A 346 -19.27 -16.27 -4.42
CA VAL A 346 -20.01 -16.74 -3.24
C VAL A 346 -19.07 -17.27 -2.16
N ALA A 347 -18.03 -18.02 -2.53
CA ALA A 347 -17.03 -18.50 -1.59
C ALA A 347 -16.27 -17.33 -0.94
N GLU A 348 -15.85 -16.34 -1.73
CA GLU A 348 -15.19 -15.11 -1.25
C GLU A 348 -16.10 -14.31 -0.30
N ALA A 349 -17.35 -14.11 -0.67
CA ALA A 349 -18.32 -13.41 0.19
C ALA A 349 -18.61 -14.18 1.48
N SER A 350 -18.57 -15.52 1.45
CA SER A 350 -18.78 -16.35 2.64
C SER A 350 -17.58 -16.26 3.58
N ALA A 351 -16.35 -16.34 3.03
CA ALA A 351 -15.12 -16.15 3.78
C ALA A 351 -15.02 -14.74 4.39
N ALA A 352 -15.44 -13.70 3.66
CA ALA A 352 -15.50 -12.34 4.18
C ALA A 352 -16.46 -12.22 5.37
N ARG A 353 -17.65 -12.82 5.28
CA ARG A 353 -18.63 -12.85 6.38
C ARG A 353 -18.09 -13.57 7.62
N GLU A 354 -17.41 -14.69 7.43
CA GLU A 354 -16.78 -15.45 8.52
C GLU A 354 -15.66 -14.62 9.19
N ALA A 355 -14.80 -13.97 8.41
CA ALA A 355 -13.76 -13.10 8.92
C ALA A 355 -14.32 -11.86 9.66
N GLU A 356 -15.42 -11.28 9.18
CA GLU A 356 -16.14 -10.21 9.87
C GLU A 356 -16.71 -10.68 11.21
N ALA A 357 -17.30 -11.87 11.26
CA ALA A 357 -17.82 -12.47 12.49
C ALA A 357 -16.70 -12.74 13.50
N GLU A 358 -15.55 -13.25 13.06
CA GLU A 358 -14.38 -13.46 13.90
C GLU A 358 -13.82 -12.12 14.41
N SER A 359 -13.71 -11.11 13.55
CA SER A 359 -13.29 -9.75 13.94
C SER A 359 -14.23 -9.15 14.97
N ALA A 360 -15.55 -9.30 14.79
CA ALA A 360 -16.55 -8.84 15.75
C ALA A 360 -16.42 -9.55 17.11
N SER A 361 -16.23 -10.88 17.11
CA SER A 361 -15.98 -11.65 18.34
C SER A 361 -14.70 -11.20 19.04
N ASN A 362 -13.62 -10.96 18.28
CA ASN A 362 -12.35 -10.49 18.83
C ASN A 362 -12.46 -9.06 19.41
N ARG A 363 -13.22 -8.16 18.76
CA ARG A 363 -13.53 -6.83 19.32
C ARG A 363 -14.29 -6.95 20.64
N GLN A 364 -15.26 -7.85 20.72
CA GLN A 364 -16.02 -8.08 21.96
C GLN A 364 -15.10 -8.60 23.08
N LYS A 365 -14.28 -9.61 22.82
CA LYS A 365 -13.28 -10.10 23.79
C LYS A 365 -12.32 -9.00 24.26
N GLN A 366 -11.85 -8.16 23.33
CA GLN A 366 -10.98 -7.03 23.67
C GLN A 366 -11.69 -6.02 24.58
N GLN A 367 -12.98 -5.74 24.34
CA GLN A 367 -13.78 -4.88 25.21
C GLN A 367 -13.94 -5.47 26.61
N GLU A 368 -14.18 -6.78 26.72
CA GLU A 368 -14.26 -7.50 28.00
C GLU A 368 -12.94 -7.42 28.78
N ILE A 369 -11.80 -7.67 28.13
CA ILE A 369 -10.46 -7.56 28.74
C ILE A 369 -10.21 -6.12 29.21
N CYS A 370 -10.51 -5.12 28.38
CA CYS A 370 -10.35 -3.72 28.74
C CYS A 370 -11.22 -3.34 29.95
N ALA A 371 -12.45 -3.86 30.03
CA ALA A 371 -13.34 -3.65 31.17
C ALA A 371 -12.78 -4.29 32.46
N GLU A 372 -12.27 -5.52 32.38
CA GLU A 372 -11.65 -6.22 33.50
C GLU A 372 -10.39 -5.49 34.00
N LEU A 373 -9.50 -5.08 33.08
CA LEU A 373 -8.31 -4.32 33.41
C LEU A 373 -8.65 -2.97 34.06
N LYS A 374 -9.67 -2.27 33.56
CA LYS A 374 -10.16 -1.03 34.17
C LYS A 374 -10.64 -1.26 35.60
N ALA A 375 -11.37 -2.34 35.86
CA ALA A 375 -11.80 -2.71 37.21
C ALA A 375 -10.60 -2.98 38.14
N LYS A 376 -9.60 -3.74 37.68
CA LYS A 376 -8.37 -4.00 38.45
C LYS A 376 -7.58 -2.72 38.75
N VAL A 377 -7.47 -1.82 37.78
CA VAL A 377 -6.79 -0.53 37.98
C VAL A 377 -7.53 0.34 39.00
N LEU A 378 -8.87 0.36 38.98
CA LEU A 378 -9.65 1.08 40.00
C LEU A 378 -9.45 0.47 41.40
N GLN A 379 -9.46 -0.86 41.51
CA GLN A 379 -9.16 -1.55 42.77
C GLN A 379 -7.75 -1.21 43.29
N TRP A 380 -6.74 -1.26 42.41
CA TRP A 380 -5.37 -0.92 42.78
C TRP A 380 -5.23 0.55 43.22
N ARG A 381 -5.89 1.49 42.52
CA ARG A 381 -5.91 2.90 42.92
C ARG A 381 -6.53 3.10 44.30
N ALA A 382 -7.64 2.43 44.59
CA ALA A 382 -8.26 2.47 45.91
C ALA A 382 -7.32 1.91 47.00
N GLN A 383 -6.64 0.79 46.72
CA GLN A 383 -5.64 0.22 47.64
C GLN A 383 -4.44 1.16 47.87
N GLN A 384 -3.99 1.87 46.83
CA GLN A 384 -2.91 2.86 46.94
C GLN A 384 -3.34 4.08 47.76
N GLU A 385 -4.57 4.56 47.57
CA GLU A 385 -5.14 5.65 48.34
C GLU A 385 -5.25 5.27 49.83
N GLU A 386 -5.79 4.09 50.13
CA GLU A 386 -5.85 3.55 51.50
C GLU A 386 -4.47 3.40 52.14
N ALA A 387 -3.48 2.89 51.38
CA ALA A 387 -2.10 2.80 51.86
C ALA A 387 -1.49 4.19 52.17
N ALA A 388 -1.71 5.18 51.30
CA ALA A 388 -1.23 6.54 51.49
C ALA A 388 -1.89 7.21 52.72
N GLU A 389 -3.18 6.98 52.95
CA GLU A 389 -3.89 7.45 54.15
C GLU A 389 -3.29 6.84 55.43
N LEU A 390 -3.01 5.53 55.43
CA LEU A 390 -2.37 4.85 56.56
C LEU A 390 -0.95 5.36 56.81
N GLU A 391 -0.14 5.56 55.76
CA GLU A 391 1.20 6.14 55.87
C GLU A 391 1.16 7.57 56.43
N ALA A 392 0.24 8.41 55.95
CA ALA A 392 0.04 9.76 56.46
C ALA A 392 -0.37 9.75 57.95
N ALA A 393 -1.26 8.83 58.35
CA ALA A 393 -1.65 8.67 59.75
C ALA A 393 -0.48 8.22 60.65
N VAL A 394 0.39 7.31 60.16
CA VAL A 394 1.60 6.91 60.89
C VAL A 394 2.58 8.07 61.00
N ALA A 395 2.79 8.84 59.92
CA ALA A 395 3.66 10.01 59.93
C ALA A 395 3.16 11.09 60.90
N ALA A 396 1.84 11.36 60.92
CA ALA A 396 1.23 12.29 61.86
C ALA A 396 1.47 11.86 63.33
N ARG A 397 1.26 10.59 63.65
CA ARG A 397 1.54 10.04 65.00
C ARG A 397 3.02 10.12 65.38
N ARG A 398 3.95 9.95 64.43
CA ARG A 398 5.39 10.12 64.68
C ARG A 398 5.73 11.57 64.97
N LYS A 399 5.17 12.51 64.20
CA LYS A 399 5.36 13.94 64.38
C LYS A 399 4.82 14.43 65.73
N GLU A 400 3.63 14.00 66.14
CA GLU A 400 3.08 14.35 67.46
C GLU A 400 4.00 13.90 68.60
N LYS A 401 4.56 12.69 68.52
CA LYS A 401 5.52 12.19 69.51
C LYS A 401 6.84 12.98 69.52
N GLU A 402 7.29 13.46 68.37
CA GLU A 402 8.47 14.32 68.27
C GLU A 402 8.20 15.71 68.87
N ASP A 403 7.05 16.31 68.54
CA ASP A 403 6.61 17.59 69.08
C ASP A 403 6.42 17.53 70.61
N GLU A 404 5.85 16.45 71.15
CA GLU A 404 5.73 16.22 72.60
C GLU A 404 7.10 16.13 73.28
N LYS A 405 8.06 15.40 72.70
CA LYS A 405 9.44 15.33 73.21
C LYS A 405 10.12 16.69 73.19
N GLU A 406 9.94 17.46 72.13
CA GLU A 406 10.49 18.81 72.01
C GLU A 406 9.90 19.75 73.06
N ARG A 407 8.59 19.66 73.33
CA ARG A 407 7.93 20.42 74.42
C ARG A 407 8.53 20.09 75.77
N LEU A 408 8.68 18.80 76.10
CA LEU A 408 9.29 18.36 77.36
C LEU A 408 10.74 18.84 77.50
N GLN A 409 11.52 18.83 76.41
CA GLN A 409 12.89 19.37 76.40
C GLN A 409 12.92 20.88 76.66
N LYS A 410 12.04 21.66 76.01
CA LYS A 410 11.92 23.11 76.22
C LYS A 410 11.57 23.44 77.67
N GLU A 411 10.65 22.69 78.29
CA GLU A 411 10.29 22.85 79.70
C GLU A 411 11.47 22.58 80.64
N GLN A 412 12.21 21.49 80.42
CA GLN A 412 13.40 21.18 81.21
C GLN A 412 14.50 22.25 81.06
N GLU A 413 14.70 22.77 79.85
CA GLU A 413 15.67 23.83 79.60
C GLU A 413 15.28 25.14 80.33
N MET A 414 13.99 25.48 80.35
CA MET A 414 13.48 26.65 81.09
C MET A 414 13.74 26.55 82.60
N ILE A 415 13.54 25.36 83.18
CA ILE A 415 13.84 25.10 84.60
C ILE A 415 15.34 25.27 84.86
N ARG A 416 16.21 24.74 84.00
CA ARG A 416 17.68 24.90 84.13
C ARG A 416 18.10 26.37 84.10
N ARG A 417 17.59 27.15 83.12
CA ARG A 417 17.89 28.58 82.99
C ARG A 417 17.40 29.40 84.21
N ALA A 418 16.27 29.04 84.80
CA ALA A 418 15.77 29.69 86.02
C ALA A 418 16.68 29.41 87.23
N GLN A 419 17.14 28.16 87.39
CA GLN A 419 18.08 27.77 88.45
C GLN A 419 19.44 28.47 88.32
N GLU A 420 19.97 28.59 87.11
CA GLU A 420 21.20 29.34 86.83
C GLU A 420 21.05 30.83 87.16
N LYS A 421 19.92 31.45 86.80
CA LYS A 421 19.62 32.85 87.12
C LYS A 421 19.57 33.12 88.62
N GLU A 422 19.01 32.20 89.41
CA GLU A 422 19.01 32.29 90.88
C GLU A 422 20.41 32.17 91.49
N LYS A 423 21.26 31.27 90.95
CA LYS A 423 22.66 31.16 91.39
C LYS A 423 23.44 32.46 91.15
N VAL A 424 23.22 33.10 90.00
CA VAL A 424 23.86 34.39 89.66
C VAL A 424 23.43 35.50 90.61
N LYS A 425 22.15 35.58 90.99
CA LYS A 425 21.68 36.59 91.97
C LYS A 425 22.33 36.42 93.35
N LYS A 426 22.44 35.19 93.85
CA LYS A 426 23.09 34.90 95.14
C LYS A 426 24.56 35.33 95.14
N TYR A 427 25.29 35.03 94.07
CA TYR A 427 26.68 35.45 93.91
C TYR A 427 26.86 36.98 93.88
N LEU A 428 25.97 37.70 93.20
CA LEU A 428 26.03 39.17 93.15
C LEU A 428 25.78 39.80 94.52
N ALA A 429 24.84 39.27 95.31
CA ALA A 429 24.54 39.74 96.66
C ALA A 429 25.72 39.53 97.63
N GLU A 430 26.38 38.37 97.59
CA GLU A 430 27.59 38.10 98.39
C GLU A 430 28.75 39.04 98.05
N LYS A 431 28.89 39.41 96.78
CA LYS A 431 29.91 40.37 96.34
C LYS A 431 29.64 41.78 96.89
N GLN A 432 28.37 42.18 96.96
CA GLN A 432 27.96 43.47 97.52
C GLN A 432 28.21 43.57 99.02
N LEU A 433 27.95 42.50 99.76
CA LEU A 433 28.17 42.44 101.21
C LEU A 433 29.66 42.58 101.58
N LYS A 434 30.54 41.90 100.82
CA LYS A 434 32.00 42.03 100.99
C LYS A 434 32.53 43.44 100.72
N TRP A 435 31.86 44.18 99.84
CA TRP A 435 32.24 45.57 99.53
C TRP A 435 31.89 46.50 100.70
N GLN A 436 30.71 46.31 101.30
CA GLN A 436 30.26 47.06 102.48
C GLN A 436 31.14 46.80 103.70
N GLU A 437 31.52 45.54 103.96
CA GLU A 437 32.44 45.18 105.05
C GLU A 437 33.84 45.81 104.90
N GLN A 438 34.29 46.03 103.67
CA GLN A 438 35.57 46.67 103.39
C GLN A 438 35.50 48.19 103.60
N GLU A 439 34.40 48.81 103.17
CA GLU A 439 34.14 50.25 103.37
C GLU A 439 34.05 50.61 104.86
N GLU A 440 33.42 49.78 105.69
CA GLU A 440 33.34 50.00 107.15
C GLU A 440 34.71 49.93 107.83
N LYS A 441 35.60 49.02 107.40
CA LYS A 441 36.97 48.92 107.92
C LYS A 441 37.82 50.14 107.57
N GLU A 442 37.66 50.67 106.36
CA GLU A 442 38.36 51.87 105.90
C GLU A 442 37.88 53.13 106.66
N LEU A 443 36.58 53.23 106.96
CA LEU A 443 36.03 54.30 107.79
C LEU A 443 36.54 54.27 109.24
N GLN A 444 36.64 53.08 109.83
CA GLN A 444 37.18 52.91 111.20
C GLN A 444 38.66 53.35 111.28
N HIS A 445 39.47 53.00 110.28
CA HIS A 445 40.88 53.41 110.22
C HIS A 445 41.05 54.94 110.07
N LEU A 446 40.17 55.58 109.29
CA LEU A 446 40.13 57.04 109.13
C LEU A 446 39.82 57.76 110.45
N GLU A 447 38.97 57.18 111.29
CA GLU A 447 38.58 57.76 112.57
C GLU A 447 39.71 57.66 113.63
N GLU A 448 40.49 56.58 113.60
CA GLU A 448 41.70 56.43 114.41
C GLU A 448 42.79 57.45 114.05
N LEU A 449 43.01 57.67 112.75
CA LEU A 449 43.93 58.70 112.25
C LEU A 449 43.53 60.12 112.71
N ARG A 450 42.23 60.44 112.69
CA ARG A 450 41.72 61.73 113.21
C ARG A 450 41.98 61.93 114.70
N LYS A 451 41.84 60.87 115.51
CA LYS A 451 42.15 60.92 116.96
C LYS A 451 43.64 61.16 117.22
N LEU A 452 44.54 60.60 116.39
CA LEU A 452 45.98 60.85 116.49
C LEU A 452 46.32 62.30 116.11
N MET A 453 45.74 62.83 115.04
CA MET A 453 45.91 64.22 114.64
C MET A 453 45.45 65.22 115.71
N ALA A 454 44.29 64.97 116.34
CA ALA A 454 43.79 65.82 117.42
C ALA A 454 44.71 65.85 118.65
N LYS A 455 45.31 64.70 119.01
CA LYS A 455 46.29 64.60 120.11
C LYS A 455 47.57 65.38 119.80
N GLN A 456 48.02 65.37 118.55
CA GLN A 456 49.19 66.14 118.13
C GLN A 456 48.94 67.65 118.17
N ALA A 457 47.75 68.09 117.74
CA ALA A 457 47.36 69.50 117.73
C ALA A 457 47.34 70.15 119.13
N ILE A 458 46.98 69.40 120.17
CA ILE A 458 47.01 69.89 121.56
C ILE A 458 48.46 70.11 122.02
N LYS A 459 49.35 69.15 121.75
CA LYS A 459 50.78 69.23 122.13
C LYS A 459 51.51 70.37 121.43
N ASP A 460 51.18 70.64 120.17
CA ASP A 460 51.79 71.77 119.45
C ASP A 460 51.29 73.13 119.95
N ARG A 461 50.04 73.23 120.44
CA ARG A 461 49.49 74.44 121.06
C ARG A 461 50.22 74.79 122.36
N GLU A 462 50.43 73.81 123.23
CA GLU A 462 51.19 73.96 124.47
C GLU A 462 52.66 74.35 124.20
N ARG A 463 53.27 73.80 123.15
CA ARG A 463 54.65 74.13 122.74
C ARG A 463 54.79 75.58 122.28
N VAL A 464 53.78 76.13 121.61
CA VAL A 464 53.77 77.52 121.12
C VAL A 464 53.60 78.48 122.29
N GLU A 465 52.66 78.23 123.19
CA GLU A 465 52.42 79.06 124.39
C GLU A 465 53.66 79.12 125.31
N PHE A 466 54.35 77.99 125.50
CA PHE A 466 55.62 77.96 126.25
C PHE A 466 56.73 78.81 125.61
N ARG A 467 56.85 78.78 124.28
CA ARG A 467 57.86 79.57 123.55
C ARG A 467 57.53 81.07 123.57
N GLN A 468 56.24 81.42 123.58
CA GLN A 468 55.76 82.79 123.65
C GLN A 468 56.08 83.40 125.03
N ALA A 469 55.82 82.67 126.12
CA ALA A 469 56.18 83.07 127.47
C ALA A 469 57.70 83.21 127.69
N LEU A 470 58.52 82.36 127.04
CA LEU A 470 59.98 82.43 127.12
C LEU A 470 60.55 83.67 126.41
N LEU A 471 59.92 84.09 125.30
CA LEU A 471 60.27 85.30 124.57
C LEU A 471 59.91 86.56 125.35
N GLU A 472 58.74 86.59 126.00
CA GLU A 472 58.31 87.71 126.83
C GLU A 472 59.24 87.93 128.03
N LYS A 473 59.69 86.86 128.70
CA LYS A 473 60.71 86.95 129.76
C LYS A 473 62.03 87.56 129.27
N ARG A 474 62.55 87.11 128.12
CA ARG A 474 63.79 87.65 127.54
C ARG A 474 63.68 89.11 127.13
N ILE A 475 62.50 89.56 126.71
CA ILE A 475 62.26 90.96 126.35
C ILE A 475 62.23 91.83 127.60
N LEU A 476 61.64 91.36 128.70
CA LEU A 476 61.63 92.07 129.99
C LEU A 476 63.05 92.15 130.60
N GLU A 477 63.78 91.03 130.64
CA GLU A 477 65.17 90.97 131.13
C GLU A 477 66.08 91.92 130.35
N LYS A 478 65.98 91.94 129.01
CA LYS A 478 66.74 92.88 128.16
C LYS A 478 66.39 94.35 128.40
N LYS A 479 65.13 94.67 128.74
CA LYS A 479 64.73 96.04 129.06
C LYS A 479 65.28 96.50 130.40
N GLU A 480 65.34 95.60 131.39
CA GLU A 480 65.98 95.89 132.68
C GLU A 480 67.50 96.02 132.56
N GLU A 481 68.16 95.18 131.77
CA GLU A 481 69.59 95.29 131.47
C GLU A 481 69.90 96.59 130.72
N ALA A 482 69.10 96.97 129.73
CA ALA A 482 69.28 98.23 129.02
C ALA A 482 69.12 99.47 129.92
N LEU A 483 68.24 99.42 130.93
CA LEU A 483 68.11 100.50 131.92
C LEU A 483 69.32 100.56 132.87
N ARG A 484 69.86 99.41 133.31
CA ARG A 484 71.07 99.37 134.14
C ARG A 484 72.30 99.83 133.37
N GLU A 485 72.41 99.45 132.10
CA GLU A 485 73.50 99.89 131.22
C GLU A 485 73.41 101.39 130.92
N ALA A 486 72.21 101.95 130.76
CA ALA A 486 72.03 103.40 130.57
C ALA A 486 72.46 104.20 131.82
N CYS A 487 72.11 103.77 133.03
CA CYS A 487 72.57 104.41 134.27
C CYS A 487 74.08 104.26 134.47
N ALA A 488 74.65 103.08 134.19
CA ALA A 488 76.09 102.83 134.27
C ALA A 488 76.87 103.60 133.19
N ALA A 489 76.27 103.86 132.03
CA ALA A 489 76.85 104.67 130.97
C ALA A 489 76.90 106.15 131.37
N GLU A 490 75.85 106.71 131.98
CA GLU A 490 75.88 108.08 132.52
C GLU A 490 76.95 108.25 133.62
N GLU A 491 77.14 107.25 134.48
CA GLU A 491 78.19 107.29 135.51
C GLU A 491 79.59 107.15 134.91
N LYS A 492 79.76 106.31 133.87
CA LYS A 492 81.01 106.22 133.11
C LYS A 492 81.31 107.49 132.32
N GLU A 493 80.30 108.19 131.80
CA GLU A 493 80.49 109.42 131.04
C GLU A 493 80.97 110.56 131.95
N LYS A 494 80.40 110.68 133.16
CA LYS A 494 80.91 111.58 134.22
C LYS A 494 82.34 111.24 134.66
N CYS A 495 82.69 109.95 134.70
CA CYS A 495 84.04 109.50 135.03
C CYS A 495 85.05 109.68 133.86
N LEU A 496 84.58 109.60 132.61
CA LEU A 496 85.38 109.81 131.40
C LEU A 496 85.58 111.30 131.10
N GLU A 497 84.63 112.19 131.40
CA GLU A 497 84.82 113.64 131.34
C GLU A 497 85.96 114.09 132.30
N ALA A 498 86.00 113.50 133.51
CA ALA A 498 87.04 113.74 134.51
C ALA A 498 88.43 113.20 134.12
N LEU A 499 88.49 112.17 133.26
CA LEU A 499 89.73 111.65 132.67
C LEU A 499 90.14 112.40 131.39
N ARG A 500 89.18 112.85 130.57
CA ARG A 500 89.42 113.59 129.31
C ARG A 500 89.90 115.02 129.53
N GLN A 501 89.63 115.61 130.69
CA GLN A 501 90.30 116.85 131.12
C GLN A 501 91.79 116.66 131.50
N LYS A 502 92.28 115.42 131.70
CA LYS A 502 93.65 115.16 132.17
C LYS A 502 94.64 114.70 131.13
N VAL A 503 94.22 114.14 129.99
CA VAL A 503 95.20 113.61 129.02
C VAL A 503 94.75 113.86 127.58
N SER A 504 95.34 114.93 127.02
CA SER A 504 95.66 115.06 125.60
C SER A 504 96.46 113.84 125.13
N ILE A 505 96.10 113.25 123.98
CA ILE A 505 97.04 112.89 122.88
C ILE A 505 96.21 112.49 121.64
N VAL A 506 96.70 112.97 120.49
CA VAL A 506 96.11 112.90 119.15
C VAL A 506 96.76 111.77 118.32
N ALA A 507 95.96 111.00 117.58
CA ALA A 507 96.38 110.24 116.40
C ALA A 507 95.29 110.28 115.31
N LYS A 508 95.69 110.39 114.03
CA LYS A 508 94.82 110.49 112.85
C LYS A 508 94.80 109.18 112.03
N PRO A 509 93.67 108.80 111.38
CA PRO A 509 93.52 107.57 110.58
C PRO A 509 93.63 107.78 109.05
N ASP A 510 93.92 106.69 108.33
CA ASP A 510 94.15 106.60 106.87
C ASP A 510 93.14 105.63 106.18
N PRO A 511 92.48 105.96 105.03
CA PRO A 511 91.19 105.37 104.64
C PRO A 511 91.17 104.38 103.44
N ALA A 512 92.29 103.86 102.92
CA ALA A 512 92.30 103.12 101.64
C ALA A 512 91.64 101.72 101.62
N ARG A 513 91.13 101.19 102.73
CA ARG A 513 90.77 99.76 102.84
C ARG A 513 89.27 99.41 102.69
N VAL A 514 88.40 100.40 102.50
CA VAL A 514 86.94 100.20 102.67
C VAL A 514 86.20 99.78 101.37
N VAL A 515 86.86 99.64 100.21
CA VAL A 515 86.14 99.64 98.90
C VAL A 515 86.48 98.49 97.92
N ALA A 516 86.43 97.20 98.27
CA ALA A 516 86.58 96.14 97.24
C ALA A 516 85.71 94.87 97.43
N ASP A 517 85.13 94.39 96.31
CA ASP A 517 84.14 93.30 96.18
C ASP A 517 84.75 91.89 95.99
N THR A 518 84.01 90.83 96.37
CA THR A 518 84.48 89.43 96.39
C THR A 518 83.52 88.37 95.80
N ALA A 519 84.07 87.17 95.63
CA ALA A 519 83.81 86.12 94.63
C ALA A 519 82.41 85.46 94.56
N ALA A 520 81.45 85.80 95.42
CA ALA A 520 80.14 85.15 95.43
C ALA A 520 79.25 85.51 94.22
N SER A 521 79.54 86.60 93.50
CA SER A 521 78.71 87.05 92.38
C SER A 521 78.93 86.27 91.07
N LYS A 522 80.03 85.51 90.91
CA LYS A 522 80.38 84.84 89.64
C LYS A 522 79.71 83.48 89.38
N ALA A 523 79.13 82.83 90.40
CA ALA A 523 78.58 81.48 90.27
C ALA A 523 77.14 81.40 89.70
N ARG A 524 76.43 82.53 89.53
CA ARG A 524 75.01 82.54 89.12
C ARG A 524 74.74 82.52 87.60
N MET A 525 75.75 82.58 86.73
CA MET A 525 75.56 82.85 85.29
C MET A 525 76.08 81.74 84.35
N GLY A 526 75.86 80.46 84.66
CA GLY A 526 76.43 79.30 83.94
C GLY A 526 76.28 79.29 82.40
N VAL A 527 77.41 79.34 81.69
CA VAL A 527 77.56 79.30 80.21
C VAL A 527 78.65 78.29 79.83
N GLY A 528 78.36 77.42 78.85
CA GLY A 528 79.35 76.85 77.90
C GLY A 528 79.89 75.43 78.14
N SER A 529 79.41 74.44 77.38
CA SER A 529 80.25 73.44 76.67
C SER A 529 79.39 72.47 75.84
N THR A 530 79.74 72.35 74.56
CA THR A 530 79.33 71.29 73.62
C THR A 530 80.53 70.37 73.43
N GLU A 531 80.41 69.08 73.75
CA GLU A 531 80.92 67.91 73.01
C GLU A 531 80.57 66.61 73.77
N GLU A 532 80.55 65.52 72.99
CA GLU A 532 80.05 64.15 73.20
C GLU A 532 80.27 63.50 74.58
N PHE A 533 79.40 62.53 74.96
CA PHE A 533 79.80 61.18 75.43
C PHE A 533 78.58 60.31 75.85
N VAL A 534 78.41 59.20 75.12
CA VAL A 534 78.12 57.80 75.55
C VAL A 534 77.02 57.51 76.59
N LEU A 535 76.09 56.66 76.11
CA LEU A 535 75.06 55.84 76.78
C LEU A 535 75.44 55.28 78.16
N GLN A 536 74.55 55.44 79.15
CA GLN A 536 74.56 54.72 80.43
C GLN A 536 73.48 53.63 80.50
N LYS A 537 73.92 52.45 80.96
CA LYS A 537 73.13 51.24 81.25
C LYS A 537 72.14 51.44 82.43
N PRO A 538 70.99 50.74 82.43
CA PRO A 538 70.12 50.64 83.61
C PRO A 538 70.67 49.67 84.68
N LEU A 539 70.39 50.00 85.93
CA LEU A 539 70.94 49.42 87.17
C LEU A 539 70.30 48.10 87.65
N PHE A 540 69.45 47.44 86.85
CA PHE A 540 68.91 46.10 87.14
C PHE A 540 68.81 45.23 85.88
N GLN A 541 69.06 43.93 86.04
CA GLN A 541 69.15 42.94 84.97
C GLN A 541 67.77 42.33 84.70
N LEU A 542 67.08 42.78 83.64
CA LEU A 542 65.83 42.15 83.19
C LEU A 542 66.18 40.87 82.40
N GLN A 543 65.82 39.72 82.94
CA GLN A 543 65.93 38.44 82.24
C GLN A 543 64.86 38.34 81.16
N THR A 544 65.24 38.46 79.89
CA THR A 544 64.42 38.05 78.75
C THR A 544 65.14 36.97 77.96
N TYR A 545 64.41 35.94 77.56
CA TYR A 545 64.93 34.74 76.89
C TYR A 545 65.42 35.02 75.47
N SER A 546 66.51 34.36 75.06
CA SER A 546 67.16 34.44 73.73
C SER A 546 66.66 33.36 72.75
N GLU A 547 66.88 33.58 71.46
CA GLU A 547 66.31 32.82 70.32
C GLU A 547 66.56 31.29 70.34
N GLU A 548 67.55 30.79 71.08
CA GLU A 548 67.87 29.35 71.12
C GLU A 548 67.14 28.57 72.24
N GLN A 549 66.42 29.26 73.14
CA GLN A 549 65.68 28.63 74.25
C GLN A 549 64.18 28.40 73.96
N VAL A 550 63.74 28.68 72.73
CA VAL A 550 62.32 28.66 72.31
C VAL A 550 61.84 27.30 71.75
N ILE A 551 62.70 26.28 71.63
CA ILE A 551 62.37 25.00 70.94
C ILE A 551 62.37 23.74 71.86
N ALA A 552 62.75 23.82 73.15
CA ALA A 552 62.83 22.64 74.04
C ALA A 552 61.66 22.44 75.04
N CYS A 553 60.60 23.27 75.03
CA CYS A 553 59.41 23.08 75.87
C CYS A 553 58.10 23.46 75.11
N PRO A 554 56.98 22.74 75.28
CA PRO A 554 55.98 22.60 74.22
C PRO A 554 54.81 23.59 74.30
N CYS A 555 54.43 24.12 73.13
CA CYS A 555 53.11 24.62 72.71
C CYS A 555 52.77 26.13 72.88
N THR A 556 53.44 26.90 72.02
CA THR A 556 53.03 28.04 71.16
C THR A 556 51.53 28.35 70.91
N ALA A 557 51.18 29.65 70.80
CA ALA A 557 50.97 30.36 69.51
C ALA A 557 50.44 31.83 69.61
N CYS A 558 51.18 32.71 68.91
CA CYS A 558 50.77 33.90 68.13
C CYS A 558 50.31 35.25 68.76
N PHE A 559 51.24 36.21 68.64
CA PHE A 559 51.08 37.67 68.50
C PHE A 559 50.46 38.10 67.14
N ILE A 560 49.98 39.36 67.06
CA ILE A 560 50.44 40.47 66.15
C ILE A 560 49.26 41.48 65.90
N VAL A 561 49.26 42.67 66.52
CA VAL A 561 49.63 44.05 66.05
C VAL A 561 48.52 44.91 65.41
N CYS A 562 48.42 46.13 65.96
CA CYS A 562 47.88 47.45 65.54
C CYS A 562 47.47 47.73 64.08
N SER A 563 46.44 48.58 63.89
CA SER A 563 46.57 50.03 63.52
C SER A 563 45.30 50.65 62.93
N HIS A 564 45.22 51.98 62.99
CA HIS A 564 44.13 52.92 62.74
C HIS A 564 43.45 53.00 61.34
N THR A 565 42.27 53.66 61.33
CA THR A 565 41.81 54.82 60.49
C THR A 565 40.68 54.69 59.43
N VAL A 566 39.72 55.64 59.54
CA VAL A 566 38.87 56.35 58.53
C VAL A 566 37.45 55.83 58.13
N ARG A 567 36.43 56.45 58.76
CA ARG A 567 35.26 57.25 58.25
C ARG A 567 34.74 57.09 56.79
N ALA A 568 33.44 56.76 56.62
CA ALA A 568 32.44 57.40 55.71
C ALA A 568 31.06 56.68 55.86
N ILE A 569 29.99 57.32 56.36
CA ILE A 569 28.88 58.00 55.64
C ILE A 569 27.95 57.04 54.86
N GLY A 570 26.67 57.00 55.28
CA GLY A 570 25.53 57.04 54.35
C GLY A 570 24.58 55.83 54.31
N GLY A 571 23.30 56.07 54.66
CA GLY A 571 22.21 55.76 53.73
C GLY A 571 21.32 54.55 54.02
N ASN A 572 20.17 54.86 54.62
CA ASN A 572 18.87 54.19 54.55
C ASN A 572 18.58 53.30 53.31
N GLY A 573 17.82 52.23 53.56
CA GLY A 573 16.48 52.13 52.98
C GLY A 573 16.27 51.21 51.77
N CYS A 574 15.46 50.17 52.03
CA CYS A 574 14.32 49.74 51.23
C CYS A 574 14.50 49.09 49.83
N VAL A 575 13.91 47.88 49.75
CA VAL A 575 12.96 47.40 48.72
C VAL A 575 13.53 46.76 47.44
N ALA A 576 13.39 45.42 47.45
CA ALA A 576 12.75 44.55 46.46
C ALA A 576 13.34 44.27 45.07
N GLU A 577 12.89 43.09 44.64
CA GLU A 577 12.66 42.60 43.27
C GLU A 577 13.75 41.76 42.58
N THR A 578 13.44 40.44 42.57
CA THR A 578 13.36 39.54 41.39
C THR A 578 14.49 39.55 40.37
N VAL A 579 15.00 38.36 40.03
CA VAL A 579 14.61 37.63 38.80
C VAL A 579 15.39 36.31 38.72
N THR A 580 14.62 35.29 38.38
CA THR A 580 14.88 33.95 37.88
C THR A 580 16.08 33.84 36.92
N LEU A 581 16.94 32.83 37.13
CA LEU A 581 17.85 32.32 36.11
C LEU A 581 17.69 30.80 36.00
N MET A 582 17.20 30.37 34.84
CA MET A 582 17.18 28.99 34.40
C MET A 582 18.62 28.47 34.24
N ALA A 583 18.85 27.22 34.65
CA ALA A 583 19.93 26.41 34.15
C ALA A 583 19.39 25.00 33.89
N GLU A 584 19.34 24.67 32.60
CA GLU A 584 19.17 23.34 32.04
C GLU A 584 20.35 22.44 32.44
N HIS A 585 20.12 21.14 32.66
CA HIS A 585 20.43 20.05 31.73
C HIS A 585 20.74 18.71 32.43
N ARG A 586 20.21 17.65 31.79
CA ARG A 586 20.63 16.23 31.79
C ARG A 586 20.27 15.38 33.00
N THR A 587 19.42 14.37 32.76
CA THR A 587 19.93 13.01 32.47
C THR A 587 18.85 12.13 31.83
N GLN A 588 19.17 11.60 30.65
CA GLN A 588 18.63 10.35 30.11
C GLN A 588 19.23 9.19 30.92
N CYS A 589 18.40 8.19 31.24
CA CYS A 589 18.64 6.74 31.09
C CYS A 589 17.68 5.94 31.98
N MET A 590 16.46 5.69 31.50
CA MET A 590 15.90 4.36 31.17
C MET A 590 14.47 4.54 30.67
#